data_AF-A0A947BQL8-F1
#
_entry.id   AF-A0A947BQL8-F1
#
_cell.length_a   1.000
_cell.length_b   1.000
_cell.length_c   1.000
_cell.angle_alpha   90.00
_cell.angle_beta   90.00
_cell.angle_gamma   90.00
#
_symmetry.space_group_name_H-M   'P 1'
#
loop_
_entity.id
_entity.type
_entity.pdbx_description
1 polymer ?
#
loop_
_entity_poly.entity_id
_entity_poly.type
_entity_poly.pdbx_seq_one_letter_code
_entity_poly.pdbx_strand_id
1 'polypeptide(L)'
;MRFPVSLVLLLLANHASAQELLPRLELGAGLIALSAPDYRGSSEASTYLLPVPYIKYRGDRLRVDEGAQGVIFESDDLLLTLSGNLSLPADDDTPEREGMEELDTVVEIGPALNYRFYRLPDSAWWVDLPFRYAYTVSGELDNIGWVFQPRLSWRKPATRLGEWKLRFNFGPLYASEENHAYLYSVDSIDATSERPAYSAD
;
A
#
# COMPACT_ATOMS: atom_id res chain seq x y z
N MET A 1 -12.89 15.31 -20.20
CA MET A 1 -13.64 15.76 -19.01
C MET A 1 -12.74 15.60 -17.80
N ARG A 2 -12.72 16.57 -16.87
CA ARG A 2 -11.89 16.52 -15.65
C ARG A 2 -12.69 15.82 -14.56
N PHE A 3 -12.30 14.59 -14.17
CA PHE A 3 -12.91 13.91 -13.03
C PHE A 3 -12.35 14.51 -11.74
N PRO A 4 -13.18 15.12 -10.86
CA PRO A 4 -12.71 15.52 -9.55
C PRO A 4 -12.63 14.25 -8.68
N VAL A 5 -11.43 13.90 -8.23
CA VAL A 5 -11.25 12.96 -7.12
C VAL A 5 -11.78 13.65 -5.86
N SER A 6 -13.01 13.36 -5.47
CA SER A 6 -13.59 13.84 -4.21
C SER A 6 -13.45 12.75 -3.15
N LEU A 7 -12.46 12.91 -2.27
CA LEU A 7 -12.34 12.13 -1.05
C LEU A 7 -13.23 12.78 0.03
N VAL A 8 -14.37 12.16 0.36
CA VAL A 8 -15.20 12.56 1.50
C VAL A 8 -14.87 11.65 2.68
N LEU A 9 -14.04 12.13 3.60
CA LEU A 9 -13.81 11.49 4.89
C LEU A 9 -14.87 12.00 5.89
N LEU A 10 -15.83 11.16 6.26
CA LEU A 10 -16.72 11.39 7.39
C LEU A 10 -16.12 10.76 8.64
N LEU A 11 -15.40 11.55 9.44
CA LEU A 11 -14.87 11.14 10.73
C LEU A 11 -15.81 11.58 11.85
N LEU A 12 -16.48 10.62 12.48
CA LEU A 12 -17.13 10.83 13.77
C LEU A 12 -16.06 10.97 14.85
N ALA A 13 -15.73 12.21 15.20
CA ALA A 13 -14.80 12.52 16.28
C ALA A 13 -15.49 12.31 17.64
N ASN A 14 -15.22 11.17 18.30
CA ASN A 14 -15.41 11.09 19.74
C ASN A 14 -14.31 11.92 20.42
N HIS A 15 -14.70 12.98 21.13
CA HIS A 15 -13.82 13.70 22.04
C HIS A 15 -13.43 12.77 23.20
N ALA A 16 -12.32 12.07 23.07
CA ALA A 16 -11.64 11.46 24.21
C ALA A 16 -10.61 12.46 24.73
N SER A 17 -11.01 13.25 25.73
CA SER A 17 -10.08 14.01 26.56
C SER A 17 -9.43 13.05 27.55
N ALA A 18 -8.16 12.70 27.34
CA ALA A 18 -7.22 12.34 28.39
C ALA A 18 -5.80 12.23 27.83
N GLN A 19 -4.84 12.66 28.64
CA GLN A 19 -3.40 12.66 28.41
C GLN A 19 -2.82 11.23 28.48
N GLU A 20 -3.42 10.29 27.77
CA GLU A 20 -3.01 8.89 27.75
C GLU A 20 -2.07 8.61 26.58
N LEU A 21 -0.93 7.98 26.89
CA LEU A 21 -0.03 7.41 25.90
C LEU A 21 -0.81 6.48 24.96
N LEU A 22 -0.37 6.37 23.71
CA LEU A 22 -1.03 5.49 22.75
C LEU A 22 -0.99 4.03 23.23
N PRO A 23 -2.13 3.32 23.23
CA PRO A 23 -2.17 1.93 23.67
C PRO A 23 -1.40 1.01 22.71
N ARG A 24 -0.93 -0.13 23.24
CA ARG A 24 -0.11 -1.09 22.47
C ARG A 24 -0.89 -1.80 21.37
N LEU A 25 -2.19 -1.99 21.59
CA LEU A 25 -3.15 -2.52 20.63
C LEU A 25 -4.31 -1.53 20.51
N GLU A 26 -4.64 -1.12 19.29
CA GLU A 26 -5.88 -0.41 18.98
C GLU A 26 -6.68 -1.24 18.00
N LEU A 27 -7.96 -1.38 18.31
CA LEU A 27 -8.94 -2.00 17.44
C LEU A 27 -10.02 -0.97 17.17
N GLY A 28 -10.43 -0.89 15.91
CA GLY A 28 -11.53 -0.06 15.47
C GLY A 28 -12.15 -0.65 14.22
N ALA A 29 -13.27 -0.08 13.82
CA ALA A 29 -13.87 -0.34 12.52
C ALA A 29 -14.29 1.01 11.95
N GLY A 30 -14.04 1.20 10.66
CA GLY A 30 -14.50 2.35 9.91
C GLY A 30 -15.28 1.92 8.68
N LEU A 31 -15.93 2.89 8.05
CA LEU A 31 -16.42 2.74 6.69
C LEU A 31 -15.56 3.67 5.83
N ILE A 32 -14.99 3.13 4.77
CA ILE A 32 -14.31 3.92 3.75
C ILE A 32 -15.17 3.91 2.49
N ALA A 33 -15.38 5.10 1.94
CA ALA A 33 -15.83 5.26 0.56
C ALA A 33 -14.60 5.70 -0.24
N LEU A 34 -14.06 4.82 -1.09
CA LEU A 34 -12.94 5.13 -1.95
C LEU A 34 -13.33 4.96 -3.42
N SER A 35 -12.81 5.83 -4.27
CA SER A 35 -12.75 5.61 -5.71
C SER A 35 -11.28 5.45 -6.05
N ALA A 36 -10.92 4.27 -6.56
CA ALA A 36 -9.55 3.91 -6.91
C ALA A 36 -9.56 3.22 -8.27
N PRO A 37 -8.50 3.39 -9.08
CA PRO A 37 -8.37 2.65 -10.31
C PRO A 37 -8.27 1.16 -10.01
N ASP A 38 -8.89 0.33 -10.85
CA ASP A 38 -9.01 -1.11 -10.60
C ASP A 38 -7.64 -1.79 -10.51
N TYR A 39 -6.67 -1.25 -11.23
CA TYR A 39 -5.25 -1.52 -11.02
C TYR A 39 -4.42 -0.29 -11.38
N ARG A 40 -3.12 -0.33 -11.07
CA ARG A 40 -2.23 0.81 -11.28
C ARG A 40 -2.10 1.13 -12.77
N GLY A 41 -2.64 2.27 -13.19
CA GLY A 41 -2.59 2.77 -14.56
C GLY A 41 -3.86 2.55 -15.37
N SER A 42 -4.88 1.89 -14.80
CA SER A 42 -6.21 1.78 -15.42
C SER A 42 -6.86 3.16 -15.59
N SER A 43 -7.61 3.32 -16.68
CA SER A 43 -8.44 4.50 -16.93
C SER A 43 -9.77 4.43 -16.19
N GLU A 44 -10.21 3.22 -15.86
CA GLU A 44 -11.40 2.94 -15.10
C GLU A 44 -11.13 2.93 -13.59
N ALA A 45 -12.15 3.31 -12.83
CA ALA A 45 -12.07 3.40 -11.39
C ALA A 45 -13.39 2.99 -10.74
N SER A 46 -13.33 1.97 -9.91
CA SER A 46 -14.48 1.51 -9.16
C SER A 46 -14.63 2.26 -7.83
N THR A 47 -15.88 2.43 -7.41
CA THR A 47 -16.22 3.05 -6.12
C THR A 47 -16.64 1.98 -5.13
N TYR A 48 -15.90 1.86 -4.04
CA TYR A 48 -16.10 0.84 -3.04
C TYR A 48 -16.56 1.49 -1.73
N LEU A 49 -17.61 0.93 -1.12
CA LEU A 49 -18.01 1.22 0.25
C LEU A 49 -17.70 0.01 1.12
N LEU A 50 -16.56 0.03 1.78
CA LEU A 50 -16.04 -1.14 2.49
C LEU A 50 -16.03 -0.90 4.01
N PRO A 51 -16.50 -1.85 4.83
CA PRO A 51 -16.14 -1.88 6.24
C PRO A 51 -14.65 -2.23 6.34
N VAL A 52 -13.87 -1.32 6.92
CA VAL A 52 -12.44 -1.53 7.08
C VAL A 52 -12.14 -1.74 8.56
N PRO A 53 -11.71 -2.95 8.96
CA PRO A 53 -11.18 -3.14 10.30
C PRO A 53 -9.89 -2.32 10.43
N TYR A 54 -9.80 -1.57 11.51
CA TYR A 54 -8.60 -0.84 11.89
C TYR A 54 -7.91 -1.61 13.00
N ILE A 55 -6.77 -2.23 12.69
CA ILE A 55 -5.96 -2.96 13.66
C ILE A 55 -4.59 -2.30 13.70
N LYS A 56 -4.20 -1.83 14.88
CA LYS A 56 -2.87 -1.25 15.08
C LYS A 56 -2.18 -1.90 16.26
N TYR A 57 -1.01 -2.44 16.01
CA TYR A 57 -0.17 -3.07 17.01
C TYR A 57 1.19 -2.36 17.06
N ARG A 58 1.55 -1.90 18.26
CA ARG A 58 2.79 -1.16 18.55
C ARG A 58 3.72 -2.01 19.42
N GLY A 59 4.30 -3.04 18.82
CA GLY A 59 5.35 -3.85 19.45
C GLY A 59 6.75 -3.35 19.11
N ASP A 60 7.72 -3.83 19.89
CA ASP A 60 9.14 -3.52 19.69
C ASP A 60 9.74 -4.34 18.53
N ARG A 61 9.20 -5.54 18.29
CA ARG A 61 9.64 -6.46 17.22
C ARG A 61 8.65 -6.59 16.07
N LEU A 62 7.37 -6.33 16.32
CA LEU A 62 6.31 -6.42 15.32
C LEU A 62 5.45 -5.17 15.42
N ARG A 63 5.21 -4.53 14.29
CA ARG A 63 4.35 -3.36 14.15
C ARG A 63 3.32 -3.65 13.07
N VAL A 64 2.06 -3.39 13.38
CA VAL A 64 0.94 -3.52 12.44
C VAL A 64 0.23 -2.17 12.43
N ASP A 65 0.02 -1.62 11.24
CA ASP A 65 -0.64 -0.33 11.01
C ASP A 65 -1.19 -0.34 9.58
N GLU A 66 -0.63 0.43 8.63
CA GLU A 66 -0.97 0.32 7.19
C GLU A 66 -0.43 -0.96 6.51
N GLY A 67 0.34 -1.75 7.25
CA GLY A 67 0.94 -3.02 6.82
C GLY A 67 1.61 -3.70 8.00
N ALA A 68 2.18 -4.88 7.77
CA ALA A 68 2.91 -5.64 8.79
C ALA A 68 4.42 -5.44 8.62
N GLN A 69 5.10 -5.11 9.73
CA GLN A 69 6.54 -4.86 9.75
C GLN A 69 7.19 -5.56 10.95
N GLY A 70 8.16 -6.42 10.69
CA GLY A 70 9.07 -6.95 11.70
C GLY A 70 10.28 -6.02 11.86
N VAL A 71 10.53 -5.51 13.06
CA VAL A 71 11.70 -4.66 13.35
C VAL A 71 12.93 -5.55 13.52
N ILE A 72 13.95 -5.32 12.68
CA ILE A 72 15.23 -6.03 12.72
C ILE A 72 16.25 -5.20 13.49
N PHE A 73 16.30 -3.89 13.20
CA PHE A 73 17.19 -2.93 13.85
C PHE A 73 16.53 -1.56 13.91
N GLU A 74 16.71 -0.85 15.01
CA GLU A 74 16.21 0.50 15.21
C GLU A 74 17.23 1.32 16.00
N SER A 75 17.55 2.50 15.49
CA SER A 75 18.26 3.57 16.18
C SER A 75 17.44 4.84 16.10
N ASP A 76 18.01 5.98 16.52
CA ASP A 76 17.33 7.25 16.34
C ASP A 76 16.98 7.45 14.85
N ASP A 77 17.97 7.46 13.97
CA ASP A 77 17.76 7.90 12.59
C ASP A 77 17.69 6.76 11.57
N LEU A 78 17.88 5.50 11.99
CA LEU A 78 17.86 4.36 11.10
C LEU A 78 16.90 3.27 11.60
N LEU A 79 16.07 2.76 10.69
CA LEU A 79 15.16 1.66 10.96
C LEU A 79 15.28 0.64 9.82
N LEU A 80 15.60 -0.60 10.17
CA LEU A 80 15.61 -1.74 9.25
C LEU A 80 14.48 -2.68 9.67
N THR A 81 13.58 -2.95 8.73
CA THR A 81 12.43 -3.83 8.95
C THR A 81 12.34 -4.91 7.87
N LEU A 82 11.70 -6.02 8.20
CA LEU A 82 11.10 -6.92 7.23
C LEU A 82 9.65 -6.46 7.04
N SER A 83 9.30 -5.99 5.85
CA SER A 83 7.98 -5.44 5.54
C SER A 83 7.21 -6.34 4.60
N GLY A 84 5.92 -6.53 4.89
CA GLY A 84 4.98 -7.22 4.03
C GLY A 84 3.89 -6.28 3.50
N ASN A 85 3.44 -6.51 2.27
CA ASN A 85 2.28 -5.87 1.66
C ASN A 85 1.37 -6.93 1.02
N LEU A 86 0.07 -6.66 0.98
CA LEU A 86 -0.93 -7.50 0.34
C LEU A 86 -1.67 -6.66 -0.70
N SER A 87 -1.68 -7.13 -1.94
CA SER A 87 -2.47 -6.57 -3.03
C SER A 87 -3.57 -7.55 -3.36
N LEU A 88 -4.81 -7.13 -3.18
CA LEU A 88 -5.99 -7.90 -3.56
C LEU A 88 -6.20 -7.80 -5.09
N PRO A 89 -6.83 -8.82 -5.70
CA PRO A 89 -7.13 -8.82 -7.13
C PRO A 89 -8.05 -7.65 -7.52
N ALA A 90 -7.95 -7.24 -8.78
CA ALA A 90 -8.89 -6.29 -9.38
C ALA A 90 -10.26 -6.96 -9.58
N ASP A 91 -11.34 -6.18 -9.56
CA ASP A 91 -12.70 -6.70 -9.74
C ASP A 91 -12.91 -7.26 -11.17
N ASP A 92 -13.78 -8.26 -11.29
CA ASP A 92 -14.02 -9.05 -12.52
C ASP A 92 -14.50 -8.18 -13.70
N ASP A 93 -15.16 -7.06 -13.38
CA ASP A 93 -15.78 -6.15 -14.36
C ASP A 93 -14.83 -5.09 -14.92
N THR A 94 -13.51 -5.23 -14.71
CA THR A 94 -12.51 -4.26 -15.22
C THR A 94 -12.46 -4.31 -16.76
N PRO A 95 -12.97 -3.29 -17.49
CA PRO A 95 -13.12 -3.37 -18.95
C PRO A 95 -11.80 -3.56 -19.68
N GLU A 96 -10.70 -3.01 -19.15
CA GLU A 96 -9.38 -3.18 -19.75
C GLU A 96 -8.87 -4.63 -19.69
N ARG A 97 -9.40 -5.47 -18.81
CA ARG A 97 -9.05 -6.89 -18.66
C ARG A 97 -10.22 -7.83 -18.93
N GLU A 98 -11.31 -7.35 -19.51
CA GLU A 98 -12.48 -8.19 -19.84
C GLU A 98 -12.05 -9.39 -20.70
N GLY A 99 -12.42 -10.59 -20.26
CA GLY A 99 -12.10 -11.86 -20.91
C GLY A 99 -10.69 -12.42 -20.67
N MET A 100 -9.83 -11.73 -19.92
CA MET A 100 -8.52 -12.24 -19.49
C MET A 100 -8.62 -13.08 -18.22
N GLU A 101 -7.59 -13.87 -17.93
CA GLU A 101 -7.45 -14.53 -16.63
C GLU A 101 -7.37 -13.50 -15.49
N GLU A 102 -8.07 -13.81 -14.39
CA GLU A 102 -8.08 -12.99 -13.18
C GLU A 102 -6.69 -13.00 -12.55
N LEU A 103 -6.26 -11.86 -12.01
CA LEU A 103 -4.99 -11.81 -11.28
C LEU A 103 -5.19 -12.47 -9.91
N ASP A 104 -4.27 -13.32 -9.50
CA ASP A 104 -4.22 -13.82 -8.12
C ASP A 104 -3.90 -12.70 -7.12
N THR A 105 -4.31 -12.92 -5.87
CA THR A 105 -3.83 -12.14 -4.73
C THR A 105 -2.31 -12.21 -4.65
N VAL A 106 -1.67 -11.04 -4.52
CA VAL A 106 -0.21 -10.93 -4.43
C VAL A 106 0.22 -10.53 -3.03
N VAL A 107 1.19 -11.27 -2.49
CA VAL A 107 1.91 -10.92 -1.27
C VAL A 107 3.32 -10.45 -1.64
N GLU A 108 3.66 -9.22 -1.25
CA GLU A 108 5.02 -8.71 -1.34
C GLU A 108 5.71 -8.82 0.02
N ILE A 109 6.93 -9.34 0.06
CA ILE A 109 7.72 -9.42 1.29
C ILE A 109 9.18 -9.06 1.03
N GLY A 110 9.77 -8.26 1.93
CA GLY A 110 11.20 -7.98 1.89
C GLY A 110 11.67 -6.86 2.79
N PRO A 111 12.98 -6.62 2.84
CA PRO A 111 13.57 -5.62 3.72
C PRO A 111 13.15 -4.21 3.34
N ALA A 112 13.03 -3.33 4.33
CA ALA A 112 12.90 -1.91 4.14
C ALA A 112 13.83 -1.16 5.07
N LEU A 113 14.68 -0.32 4.47
CA LEU A 113 15.55 0.61 5.17
C LEU A 113 14.88 1.98 5.20
N ASN A 114 14.72 2.56 6.40
CA ASN A 114 14.23 3.91 6.57
C ASN A 114 15.31 4.74 7.26
N TYR A 115 15.74 5.81 6.60
CA TYR A 115 16.74 6.74 7.13
C TYR A 115 16.11 8.12 7.33
N ARG A 116 16.07 8.58 8.57
CA ARG A 116 15.65 9.93 8.93
C ARG A 116 16.80 10.89 8.74
N PHE A 117 16.70 11.76 7.76
CA PHE A 117 17.79 12.69 7.43
C PHE A 117 17.48 14.14 7.85
N TYR A 118 16.23 14.45 8.23
CA TYR A 118 15.88 15.79 8.70
C TYR A 118 14.77 15.75 9.74
N ARG A 119 14.99 16.38 10.90
CA ARG A 119 14.05 16.43 12.01
C ARG A 119 13.48 17.85 12.17
N LEU A 120 12.17 17.93 12.34
CA LEU A 120 11.42 19.13 12.72
C LEU A 120 10.84 18.94 14.14
N PRO A 121 10.31 20.00 14.79
CA PRO A 121 9.77 19.89 16.15
C PRO A 121 8.68 18.83 16.33
N ASP A 122 7.82 18.62 15.33
CA ASP A 122 6.68 17.69 15.38
C ASP A 122 6.65 16.68 14.21
N SER A 123 7.67 16.69 13.36
CA SER A 123 7.70 15.92 12.12
C SER A 123 9.12 15.63 11.65
N ALA A 124 9.28 14.80 10.63
CA ALA A 124 10.59 14.48 10.07
C ALA A 124 10.51 14.05 8.61
N TRP A 125 11.59 14.27 7.87
CA TRP A 125 11.79 13.69 6.55
C TRP A 125 12.63 12.42 6.62
N TRP A 126 12.23 11.44 5.83
CA TRP A 126 12.81 10.11 5.76
C TRP A 126 13.05 9.74 4.29
N VAL A 127 14.12 9.00 4.04
CA VAL A 127 14.29 8.22 2.82
C VAL A 127 13.94 6.78 3.16
N ASP A 128 12.98 6.23 2.42
CA ASP A 128 12.54 4.85 2.55
C ASP A 128 12.98 4.07 1.32
N LEU A 129 13.67 2.96 1.54
CA LEU A 129 14.18 2.06 0.51
C LEU A 129 13.64 0.64 0.76
N PRO A 130 12.34 0.39 0.49
CA PRO A 130 11.77 -0.94 0.50
C PRO A 130 12.14 -1.71 -0.76
N PHE A 131 12.65 -2.93 -0.59
CA PHE A 131 12.88 -3.90 -1.64
C PHE A 131 12.12 -5.18 -1.29
N ARG A 132 11.24 -5.64 -2.17
CA ARG A 132 10.35 -6.78 -1.91
C ARG A 132 10.32 -7.75 -3.07
N TYR A 133 10.13 -9.02 -2.77
CA TYR A 133 9.73 -10.03 -3.73
C TYR A 133 8.22 -10.21 -3.66
N ALA A 134 7.59 -10.42 -4.81
CA ALA A 134 6.15 -10.59 -4.94
C ALA A 134 5.81 -12.05 -5.23
N TYR A 135 4.74 -12.55 -4.62
CA TYR A 135 4.28 -13.94 -4.77
C TYR A 135 2.76 -14.01 -4.90
N THR A 136 2.26 -14.86 -5.78
CA THR A 136 0.82 -15.18 -5.89
C THR A 136 0.41 -16.16 -4.78
N VAL A 137 -0.78 -15.99 -4.19
CA VAL A 137 -1.22 -16.83 -3.05
C VAL A 137 -2.65 -17.37 -3.15
N SER A 138 -3.46 -16.90 -4.11
CA SER A 138 -4.84 -17.38 -4.31
C SER A 138 -4.94 -18.62 -5.22
N GLY A 139 -3.90 -18.90 -6.01
CA GLY A 139 -3.77 -20.08 -6.87
C GLY A 139 -2.50 -20.87 -6.59
N GLU A 140 -1.65 -21.03 -7.61
CA GLU A 140 -0.33 -21.62 -7.45
C GLU A 140 0.63 -20.60 -6.80
N LEU A 141 1.43 -21.05 -5.85
CA LEU A 141 2.45 -20.20 -5.23
C LEU A 141 3.59 -19.99 -6.24
N ASP A 142 3.61 -18.84 -6.89
CA ASP A 142 4.65 -18.47 -7.83
C ASP A 142 5.33 -17.16 -7.44
N ASN A 143 6.61 -17.01 -7.81
CA ASN A 143 7.33 -15.76 -7.63
C ASN A 143 7.13 -14.89 -8.88
N ILE A 144 6.45 -13.76 -8.73
CA ILE A 144 6.22 -12.82 -9.83
C ILE A 144 7.25 -11.67 -9.79
N GLY A 145 8.49 -12.02 -9.46
CA GLY A 145 9.64 -11.12 -9.45
C GLY A 145 9.77 -10.18 -8.24
N TRP A 146 10.33 -9.00 -8.47
CA TRP A 146 10.71 -8.04 -7.42
C TRP A 146 10.16 -6.63 -7.66
N VAL A 147 10.01 -5.88 -6.57
CA VAL A 147 9.56 -4.49 -6.54
C VAL A 147 10.48 -3.67 -5.63
N PHE A 148 10.98 -2.55 -6.15
CA PHE A 148 11.77 -1.56 -5.42
C PHE A 148 11.08 -0.19 -5.48
N GLN A 149 10.70 0.35 -4.32
CA GLN A 149 9.91 1.59 -4.26
C GLN A 149 10.60 2.66 -3.40
N PRO A 150 11.72 3.24 -3.87
CA PRO A 150 12.42 4.28 -3.13
C PRO A 150 11.52 5.51 -3.03
N ARG A 151 11.38 6.06 -1.82
CA ARG A 151 10.51 7.21 -1.61
C ARG A 151 11.04 8.15 -0.55
N LEU A 152 10.79 9.42 -0.78
CA LEU A 152 10.91 10.48 0.19
C LEU A 152 9.60 10.56 0.99
N SER A 153 9.71 10.57 2.32
CA SER A 153 8.56 10.54 3.21
C SER A 153 8.64 11.65 4.26
N TRP A 154 7.65 12.55 4.25
CA TRP A 154 7.40 13.43 5.40
C TRP A 154 6.45 12.72 6.36
N ARG A 155 6.81 12.66 7.64
CA ARG A 155 6.06 11.93 8.66
C ARG A 155 5.82 12.83 9.88
N LYS A 156 4.56 13.00 10.27
CA LYS A 156 4.13 13.57 11.55
C LYS A 156 3.50 12.45 12.39
N PRO A 157 4.19 11.93 13.42
CA PRO A 157 3.62 10.92 14.31
C PRO A 157 2.55 11.54 15.22
N ALA A 158 1.52 10.76 15.56
CA ALA A 158 0.68 11.06 16.72
C ALA A 158 1.39 10.55 17.97
N THR A 159 1.51 11.38 19.00
CA THR A 159 2.11 11.02 20.29
C THR A 159 1.06 10.83 21.40
N ARG A 160 -0.14 11.37 21.19
CA ARG A 160 -1.28 11.29 22.10
C ARG A 160 -2.56 10.92 21.37
N LEU A 161 -3.53 10.42 22.12
CA LEU A 161 -4.90 10.26 21.62
C LEU A 161 -5.45 11.61 21.12
N GLY A 162 -6.14 11.59 19.98
CA GLY A 162 -6.69 12.78 19.33
C GLY A 162 -5.71 13.58 18.47
N GLU A 163 -4.41 13.28 18.49
CA GLU A 163 -3.44 13.89 17.56
C GLU A 163 -3.52 13.25 16.17
N TRP A 164 -3.38 14.07 15.12
CA TRP A 164 -3.31 13.59 13.75
C TRP A 164 -1.95 12.95 13.45
N LYS A 165 -1.97 11.70 13.00
CA LYS A 165 -0.83 11.06 12.33
C LYS A 165 -0.93 11.34 10.84
N LEU A 166 0.09 11.96 10.26
CA LEU A 166 0.14 12.27 8.83
C LEU A 166 1.42 11.71 8.20
N ARG A 167 1.30 11.23 6.97
CA ARG A 167 2.42 10.74 6.15
C ARG A 167 2.20 11.16 4.71
N PHE A 168 3.19 11.80 4.11
CA PHE A 168 3.23 12.09 2.68
C PHE A 168 4.42 11.39 2.07
N ASN A 169 4.19 10.61 1.02
CA ASN A 169 5.22 9.85 0.33
C ASN A 169 5.32 10.31 -1.12
N PHE A 170 6.54 10.46 -1.62
CA PHE A 170 6.82 10.77 -3.00
C PHE A 170 7.99 9.91 -3.48
N GLY A 171 7.81 9.17 -4.57
CA GLY A 171 8.89 8.36 -5.10
C GLY A 171 8.46 7.51 -6.29
N PRO A 172 9.42 7.10 -7.14
CA PRO A 172 9.15 6.16 -8.23
C PRO A 172 8.88 4.75 -7.70
N LEU A 173 8.39 3.89 -8.60
CA LEU A 173 8.33 2.45 -8.41
C LEU A 173 9.12 1.82 -9.56
N TYR A 174 9.95 0.84 -9.20
CA TYR A 174 10.64 -0.03 -10.14
C TYR A 174 10.19 -1.46 -9.84
N ALA A 175 9.94 -2.26 -10.88
CA ALA A 175 9.71 -3.67 -10.73
C ALA A 175 10.46 -4.44 -11.81
N SER A 176 10.56 -5.75 -11.65
CA SER A 176 11.09 -6.63 -12.69
C SER A 176 10.12 -6.77 -13.86
N GLU A 177 10.66 -7.13 -15.03
CA GLU A 177 9.91 -7.55 -16.22
C GLU A 177 8.85 -8.60 -15.87
N GLU A 178 9.18 -9.63 -15.09
CA GLU A 178 8.21 -10.64 -14.64
C GLU A 178 7.02 -10.05 -13.86
N ASN A 179 7.27 -9.01 -13.07
CA ASN A 179 6.21 -8.34 -12.31
C ASN A 179 5.36 -7.45 -13.22
N HIS A 180 6.00 -6.74 -14.15
CA HIS A 180 5.33 -5.94 -15.15
C HIS A 180 4.50 -6.81 -16.10
N ALA A 181 5.04 -7.94 -16.56
CA ALA A 181 4.36 -8.91 -17.40
C ALA A 181 3.12 -9.48 -16.72
N TYR A 182 3.24 -9.89 -15.45
CA TYR A 182 2.09 -10.41 -14.70
C TYR A 182 0.92 -9.41 -14.64
N LEU A 183 1.21 -8.13 -14.43
CA LEU A 183 0.18 -7.10 -14.30
C LEU A 183 -0.35 -6.57 -15.63
N TYR A 184 0.51 -6.48 -16.65
CA TYR A 184 0.27 -5.65 -17.83
C TYR A 184 0.34 -6.39 -19.16
N SER A 185 0.90 -7.59 -19.24
CA SER A 185 0.96 -8.32 -20.50
C SER A 185 -0.42 -8.78 -20.95
N VAL A 186 -0.59 -8.83 -22.27
CA VAL A 186 -1.79 -9.32 -22.95
C VAL A 186 -1.36 -10.42 -23.91
N ASP A 187 -1.77 -11.65 -23.64
CA ASP A 187 -1.46 -12.78 -24.49
C ASP A 187 -2.23 -12.73 -25.81
N SER A 188 -1.70 -13.40 -26.84
CA SER A 188 -2.32 -13.42 -28.17
C SER A 188 -3.74 -13.99 -28.19
N ILE A 189 -4.09 -14.84 -27.22
CA ILE A 189 -5.42 -15.42 -27.08
C ILE A 189 -6.43 -14.44 -26.48
N ASP A 190 -5.93 -13.47 -25.70
CA ASP A 190 -6.73 -12.45 -25.03
C ASP A 190 -6.77 -11.12 -25.79
N ALA A 191 -6.09 -11.04 -26.93
CA ALA A 191 -6.01 -9.85 -27.76
C ALA A 191 -7.34 -9.60 -28.48
N THR A 192 -7.80 -8.34 -28.43
CA THR A 192 -8.99 -7.85 -29.12
C THR A 192 -8.63 -6.71 -30.08
N SER A 193 -9.61 -6.21 -30.84
CA SER A 193 -9.40 -5.03 -31.71
C SER A 193 -9.06 -3.75 -30.93
N GLU A 194 -9.45 -3.68 -29.66
CA GLU A 194 -9.25 -2.51 -28.79
C GLU A 194 -8.10 -2.74 -27.78
N ARG A 195 -7.74 -3.99 -27.52
CA ARG A 195 -6.62 -4.40 -26.65
C ARG A 195 -5.68 -5.34 -27.42
N PRO A 196 -4.69 -4.83 -28.16
CA PRO A 196 -3.75 -5.68 -28.88
C PRO A 196 -2.84 -6.45 -27.91
N ALA A 197 -2.29 -7.58 -28.37
CA ALA A 197 -1.26 -8.30 -27.63
C ALA A 197 -0.09 -7.38 -27.28
N TYR A 198 0.38 -7.48 -26.04
CA TYR A 198 1.39 -6.60 -25.46
C TYR A 198 2.30 -7.40 -24.52
N SER A 199 3.61 -7.18 -24.66
CA SER A 199 4.61 -7.70 -23.73
C SER A 199 5.10 -6.54 -22.90
N ALA A 200 4.88 -6.61 -21.59
CA ALA A 200 5.40 -5.62 -20.66
C ALA A 200 6.83 -5.99 -20.24
N ASP A 201 7.72 -4.98 -20.27
CA ASP A 201 9.14 -5.08 -19.88
C ASP A 201 9.41 -4.32 -18.58
#